data_AF-A0A5M8P2E5-F1
#
_entry.id   AF-A0A5M8P2E5-F1
#
_cell.length_a   1.000
_cell.length_b   1.000
_cell.length_c   1.000
_cell.angle_alpha   90.00
_cell.angle_beta   90.00
_cell.angle_gamma   90.00
#
_symmetry.space_group_name_H-M   'P 1'
#
loop_
_entity.id
_entity.type
_entity.pdbx_description
1 polymer ?
#
loop_
_entity_poly.entity_id
_entity_poly.type
_entity_poly.pdbx_seq_one_letter_code
_entity_poly.pdbx_strand_id
1 'polypeptide(L)'
;MEKNIFMILFLLFAVVYGKLFCGKVCPFGILQDWIYKIPFPLKIKTFKGDKILRYLKYVALLPMIIMPFVGNMEAAEERSFSLSTSTVIIWAVSLFLFLIIGRPFCKYLCPYGAITSVFNLISPYKYRINKNKCIDCNKCTRVCSMNIAVHKTPNHLECICCGKCKKACPTKAIYTGFKVKKEKDYDSTLKTEHQGNRIKIAYLSKKLYFYPMERTISHYFAGVEDPRVQGRCQHLLSDILLTGLCTYITGGVDYQDMHLFAKERGHQLQGLLQLPNGSPSADTFERVFKLIKPDSIQSILETYGNEILSCLAEKQIVLDGKKLKGVSPTSRGNSGLYILNAWVSENRLCIGQEKVEEKSNEIKAIPKVLDSIDLTDAVVSIDAIGTQTKIAEQIITQGGHYLLSVKGNQQGLLEDVEHAFKVDKGTVFTDDIESNHGRIETRQCSILPAKGCLLDENLQAWEQVTTLIKIDATREIKGILHQEIRYYISDEDVTQPAYYNALVRGHWGIENLLHWHLDVTFKEDDCRARTGNAPLNLSSIRKFALQLLSNMNDKHSLKKRQYKAALDIEYMKKIINF
;
A
#
# COMPACT_ATOMS: atom_id res chain seq x y z
N MET A 1 17.84 -43.66 28.68
CA MET A 1 17.33 -42.62 29.60
C MET A 1 17.94 -41.24 29.32
N GLU A 2 19.26 -41.12 29.18
CA GLU A 2 19.96 -39.83 28.99
C GLU A 2 19.54 -39.03 27.74
N LYS A 3 19.34 -39.69 26.59
CA LYS A 3 18.86 -39.04 25.35
C LYS A 3 17.50 -38.34 25.51
N ASN A 4 16.60 -38.94 26.30
CA ASN A 4 15.27 -38.36 26.57
C ASN A 4 15.37 -37.15 27.51
N ILE A 5 16.28 -37.20 28.49
CA ILE A 5 16.53 -36.07 29.40
C ILE A 5 17.06 -34.86 28.61
N PHE A 6 18.02 -35.05 27.70
CA PHE A 6 18.54 -33.97 26.88
C PHE A 6 17.47 -33.34 25.98
N MET A 7 16.61 -34.16 25.36
CA MET A 7 15.52 -33.66 24.52
C MET A 7 14.47 -32.88 25.33
N ILE A 8 14.12 -33.36 26.53
CA ILE A 8 13.20 -32.66 27.43
C ILE A 8 13.80 -31.32 27.87
N LEU A 9 15.07 -31.30 28.29
CA LEU A 9 15.78 -30.07 28.66
C LEU A 9 15.86 -29.08 27.48
N PHE A 10 16.09 -29.57 26.26
CA PHE A 10 16.10 -28.75 25.06
C PHE A 10 14.72 -28.13 24.76
N LEU A 11 13.63 -28.90 24.89
CA LEU A 11 12.27 -28.39 24.71
C LEU A 11 11.90 -27.38 25.79
N LEU A 12 12.25 -27.63 27.06
CA LEU A 12 12.06 -26.68 28.15
C LEU A 12 12.84 -25.38 27.90
N PHE A 13 14.08 -25.48 27.41
CA PHE A 13 14.86 -24.32 27.00
C PHE A 13 14.18 -23.56 25.86
N ALA A 14 13.65 -24.26 24.85
CA ALA A 14 12.94 -23.64 23.74
C ALA A 14 11.65 -22.93 24.17
N VAL A 15 10.90 -23.48 25.14
CA VAL A 15 9.73 -22.80 25.73
C VAL A 15 10.13 -21.46 26.36
N VAL A 16 11.24 -21.41 27.10
CA VAL A 16 11.67 -20.19 27.80
C VAL A 16 12.34 -19.19 26.87
N TYR A 17 13.20 -19.64 25.95
CA TYR A 17 14.09 -18.78 25.14
C TYR A 17 13.78 -18.80 23.63
N GLY A 18 12.75 -19.51 23.20
CA GLY A 18 12.38 -19.67 21.80
C GLY A 18 13.50 -20.33 21.01
N LYS A 19 13.85 -19.75 19.87
CA LYS A 19 14.90 -20.27 18.97
C LYS A 19 16.32 -19.80 19.29
N LEU A 20 16.57 -19.30 20.50
CA LEU A 20 17.89 -18.77 20.87
C LEU A 20 19.03 -19.79 20.65
N PHE A 21 18.76 -21.08 20.90
CA PHE A 21 19.71 -22.16 20.63
C PHE A 21 20.13 -22.21 19.16
N CYS A 22 19.17 -22.17 18.23
CA CYS A 22 19.43 -22.19 16.78
C CYS A 22 20.29 -21.00 16.33
N GLY A 23 20.13 -19.84 16.96
CA GLY A 23 20.88 -18.64 16.65
C GLY A 23 22.31 -18.62 17.19
N LYS A 24 22.51 -19.11 18.42
CA LYS A 24 23.75 -18.87 19.19
C LYS A 24 24.56 -20.11 19.57
N VAL A 25 23.94 -21.28 19.64
CA VAL A 25 24.55 -22.48 20.23
C VAL A 25 24.71 -23.60 19.20
N CYS A 26 23.72 -23.76 18.30
CA CYS A 26 23.72 -24.83 17.30
C CYS A 26 25.00 -24.85 16.44
N PRO A 27 25.84 -25.91 16.52
CA PRO A 27 27.09 -25.99 15.76
C PRO A 27 26.87 -25.90 14.25
N PHE A 28 25.81 -26.55 13.76
CA PHE A 28 25.45 -26.54 12.34
C PHE A 28 25.02 -25.14 11.84
N GLY A 29 24.40 -24.34 12.70
CA GLY A 29 24.06 -22.95 12.40
C GLY A 29 25.29 -22.03 12.36
N ILE A 30 26.26 -22.28 13.23
CA ILE A 30 27.55 -21.57 13.27
C ILE A 30 28.38 -21.88 12.02
N LEU A 31 28.47 -23.15 11.63
CA LEU A 31 29.16 -23.60 10.42
C LEU A 31 28.64 -22.89 9.16
N GLN A 32 27.32 -22.86 8.99
CA GLN A 32 26.70 -22.13 7.87
C GLN A 32 27.00 -20.63 7.90
N ASP A 33 26.99 -20.01 9.08
CA ASP A 33 27.34 -18.59 9.23
C ASP A 33 28.82 -18.31 8.93
N TRP A 34 29.72 -19.26 9.19
CA TRP A 34 31.14 -19.14 8.86
C TRP A 34 31.37 -19.27 7.35
N ILE A 35 30.77 -20.27 6.71
CA ILE A 35 30.89 -20.48 5.26
C ILE A 35 30.29 -19.29 4.50
N TYR A 36 29.12 -18.79 4.92
CA TYR A 36 28.49 -17.63 4.29
C TYR A 36 29.30 -16.31 4.42
N LYS A 37 30.26 -16.23 5.35
CA LYS A 37 31.16 -15.06 5.45
C LYS A 37 32.24 -15.04 4.37
N ILE A 38 32.57 -16.17 3.76
CA ILE A 38 33.54 -16.25 2.66
C ILE A 38 33.05 -15.35 1.52
N PRO A 39 33.89 -14.44 0.97
CA PRO A 39 33.49 -13.57 -0.14
C PRO A 39 33.21 -14.43 -1.38
N PHE A 40 32.00 -14.30 -1.94
CA PHE A 40 31.56 -15.06 -3.11
C PHE A 40 30.64 -14.15 -3.95
N PRO A 41 30.78 -14.13 -5.29
CA PRO A 41 30.10 -13.16 -6.15
C PRO A 41 28.58 -13.35 -6.24
N LEU A 42 28.08 -14.60 -6.08
CA LEU A 42 26.68 -14.95 -6.29
C LEU A 42 25.90 -15.06 -4.97
N LYS A 43 26.06 -14.13 -4.02
CA LYS A 43 25.29 -14.19 -2.76
C LYS A 43 23.83 -13.80 -2.98
N ILE A 44 22.93 -14.76 -2.81
CA ILE A 44 21.48 -14.57 -2.97
C ILE A 44 20.86 -14.42 -1.59
N LYS A 45 20.28 -13.25 -1.30
CA LYS A 45 19.49 -13.08 -0.07
C LYS A 45 18.12 -13.74 -0.22
N THR A 46 17.37 -13.43 -1.27
CA THR A 46 16.00 -13.94 -1.47
C THR A 46 15.75 -14.21 -2.95
N PHE A 47 14.80 -15.09 -3.26
CA PHE A 47 14.40 -15.44 -4.63
C PHE A 47 12.88 -15.70 -4.69
N LYS A 48 12.30 -15.72 -5.90
CA LYS A 48 10.88 -16.05 -6.12
C LYS A 48 10.64 -17.50 -5.68
N GLY A 49 9.83 -17.70 -4.64
CA GLY A 49 9.59 -19.01 -4.02
C GLY A 49 10.28 -19.22 -2.67
N ASP A 50 11.12 -18.30 -2.20
CA ASP A 50 11.79 -18.39 -0.89
C ASP A 50 10.83 -18.63 0.28
N LYS A 51 9.66 -17.97 0.26
CA LYS A 51 8.63 -18.13 1.28
C LYS A 51 8.01 -19.52 1.27
N ILE A 52 7.77 -20.09 0.09
CA ILE A 52 7.17 -21.42 -0.10
C ILE A 52 8.17 -22.49 0.35
N LEU A 53 9.44 -22.36 -0.06
CA LEU A 53 10.47 -23.36 0.26
C LEU A 53 10.75 -23.46 1.77
N ARG A 54 10.52 -22.40 2.54
CA ARG A 54 10.62 -22.44 4.01
C ARG A 54 9.67 -23.44 4.66
N TYR A 55 8.59 -23.84 3.98
CA TYR A 55 7.68 -24.85 4.51
C TYR A 55 8.19 -26.29 4.37
N LEU A 56 9.21 -26.52 3.53
CA LEU A 56 9.78 -27.85 3.29
C LEU A 56 10.32 -28.49 4.58
N LYS A 57 10.81 -27.72 5.54
CA LYS A 57 11.28 -28.24 6.84
C LYS A 57 10.16 -28.86 7.68
N TYR A 58 8.90 -28.44 7.48
CA TYR A 58 7.75 -29.07 8.14
C TYR A 58 7.39 -30.39 7.46
N VAL A 59 7.63 -30.51 6.14
CA VAL A 59 7.55 -31.80 5.44
C VAL A 59 8.65 -32.73 5.93
N ALA A 60 9.89 -32.24 6.09
CA ALA A 60 11.01 -33.00 6.65
C ALA A 60 10.80 -33.42 8.12
N LEU A 61 9.87 -32.79 8.83
CA LEU A 61 9.48 -33.17 10.19
C LEU A 61 8.51 -34.37 10.20
N LEU A 62 7.71 -34.59 9.15
CA LEU A 62 6.70 -35.65 9.11
C LEU A 62 7.30 -37.05 9.34
N PRO A 63 8.41 -37.46 8.69
CA PRO A 63 9.01 -38.78 8.94
C PRO A 63 9.48 -38.96 10.39
N MET A 64 10.01 -37.90 11.03
CA MET A 64 10.42 -37.96 12.44
C MET A 64 9.24 -38.17 13.38
N ILE A 65 8.06 -37.67 13.02
CA ILE A 65 6.83 -37.87 13.79
C ILE A 65 6.21 -39.23 13.50
N ILE A 66 6.24 -39.70 12.25
CA ILE A 66 5.53 -40.90 11.79
C ILE A 66 6.32 -42.19 12.08
N MET A 67 7.65 -42.20 11.89
CA MET A 67 8.48 -43.40 12.06
C MET A 67 8.36 -44.08 13.44
N PRO A 68 8.26 -43.34 14.57
CA PRO A 68 8.03 -43.95 15.88
C PRO A 68 6.71 -44.72 16.01
N PHE A 69 5.70 -44.43 15.19
CA PHE A 69 4.37 -45.06 15.26
C PHE A 69 4.16 -46.17 14.23
N VAL A 70 5.01 -46.28 13.21
CA VAL A 70 4.83 -47.25 12.09
C VAL A 70 5.66 -48.53 12.26
N GLY A 71 6.60 -48.59 13.21
CA GLY A 71 7.17 -49.85 13.70
C GLY A 71 8.33 -50.45 12.87
N ASN A 72 9.54 -50.24 13.38
CA ASN A 72 10.61 -51.21 13.66
C ASN A 72 11.85 -50.35 13.96
N MET A 73 12.00 -50.01 15.24
CA MET A 73 13.04 -49.15 15.80
C MET A 73 14.41 -49.87 15.83
N GLU A 74 14.88 -50.36 14.71
CA GLU A 74 16.25 -50.88 14.57
C GLU A 74 16.93 -50.44 13.27
N ALA A 75 16.20 -49.92 12.27
CA ALA A 75 16.78 -49.53 10.99
C ALA A 75 17.28 -48.07 10.89
N ALA A 76 17.07 -47.24 11.91
CA ALA A 76 17.37 -45.80 11.82
C ALA A 76 18.70 -45.39 12.48
N GLU A 77 19.29 -46.23 13.33
CA GLU A 77 20.45 -45.84 14.16
C GLU A 77 21.81 -46.25 13.56
N GLU A 78 21.84 -47.14 12.55
CA GLU A 78 23.08 -47.59 11.89
C GLU A 78 23.27 -47.08 10.46
N ARG A 79 22.77 -45.89 10.10
CA ARG A 79 23.37 -45.17 8.96
C ARG A 79 24.59 -44.40 9.42
N SER A 80 25.59 -45.16 9.87
CA SER A 80 26.99 -44.78 9.78
C SER A 80 27.22 -44.18 8.39
N PHE A 81 27.82 -43.00 8.38
CA PHE A 81 28.11 -42.17 7.23
C PHE A 81 28.93 -42.95 6.20
N SER A 82 28.30 -43.77 5.35
CA SER A 82 29.00 -44.48 4.29
C SER A 82 29.37 -43.45 3.23
N LEU A 83 30.65 -43.40 2.87
CA LEU A 83 31.21 -42.48 1.87
C LEU A 83 30.79 -42.94 0.46
N SER A 84 29.49 -43.02 0.23
CA SER A 84 28.91 -43.28 -1.10
C SER A 84 29.00 -42.00 -1.93
N THR A 85 29.16 -42.14 -3.25
CA THR A 85 29.23 -41.02 -4.20
C THR A 85 28.05 -40.04 -4.02
N SER A 86 26.86 -40.57 -3.75
CA SER A 86 25.65 -39.78 -3.48
C SER A 86 25.77 -38.91 -2.22
N THR A 87 26.34 -39.42 -1.13
CA THR A 87 26.54 -38.62 0.10
C THR A 87 27.54 -37.49 -0.11
N VAL A 88 28.63 -37.75 -0.85
CA VAL A 88 29.63 -36.73 -1.20
C VAL A 88 28.99 -35.62 -2.03
N ILE A 89 28.15 -35.96 -3.01
CA ILE A 89 27.42 -34.98 -3.83
C ILE A 89 26.47 -34.14 -2.96
N ILE A 90 25.70 -34.75 -2.05
CA ILE A 90 24.78 -34.02 -1.16
C ILE A 90 25.53 -33.04 -0.27
N TRP A 91 26.68 -33.46 0.28
CA TRP A 91 27.52 -32.58 1.09
C TRP A 91 28.14 -31.47 0.26
N ALA A 92 28.64 -31.75 -0.93
CA ALA A 92 29.17 -30.74 -1.85
C ALA A 92 28.12 -29.69 -2.24
N VAL A 93 26.90 -30.13 -2.60
CA VAL A 93 25.77 -29.23 -2.91
C VAL A 93 25.36 -28.42 -1.68
N SER A 94 25.31 -29.05 -0.50
CA SER A 94 24.99 -28.34 0.75
C SER A 94 26.02 -27.27 1.08
N LEU A 95 27.31 -27.58 0.97
CA LEU A 95 28.40 -26.62 1.17
C LEU A 95 28.35 -25.49 0.15
N PHE A 96 28.06 -25.79 -1.11
CA PHE A 96 27.87 -24.79 -2.16
C PHE A 96 26.69 -23.86 -1.86
N LEU A 97 25.55 -24.41 -1.40
CA LEU A 97 24.40 -23.61 -0.97
C LEU A 97 24.72 -22.72 0.23
N PHE A 98 25.62 -23.13 1.13
CA PHE A 98 26.04 -22.33 2.28
C PHE A 98 26.87 -21.11 1.88
N LEU A 99 27.54 -21.14 0.72
CA LEU A 99 28.26 -19.98 0.15
C LEU A 99 27.29 -18.93 -0.41
N ILE A 100 26.19 -19.39 -1.00
CA ILE A 100 25.23 -18.55 -1.76
C ILE A 100 24.16 -17.97 -0.84
N ILE A 101 23.55 -18.80 0.03
CA ILE A 101 22.39 -18.45 0.85
C ILE A 101 22.77 -18.46 2.32
N GLY A 102 22.26 -17.48 3.08
CA GLY A 102 22.41 -17.47 4.54
C GLY A 102 21.58 -18.57 5.20
N ARG A 103 22.26 -19.50 5.89
CA ARG A 103 21.65 -20.57 6.70
C ARG A 103 20.56 -21.42 6.00
N PRO A 104 20.80 -21.95 4.79
CA PRO A 104 19.76 -22.60 3.98
C PRO A 104 19.19 -23.86 4.63
N PHE A 105 19.98 -24.64 5.37
CA PHE A 105 19.45 -25.81 6.08
C PHE A 105 18.48 -25.40 7.20
N CYS A 106 18.84 -24.39 8.00
CA CYS A 106 17.95 -23.88 9.04
C CYS A 106 16.65 -23.29 8.46
N LYS A 107 16.73 -22.77 7.23
CA LYS A 107 15.65 -22.11 6.52
C LYS A 107 14.70 -23.09 5.83
N TYR A 108 15.21 -24.19 5.27
CA TYR A 108 14.44 -25.08 4.39
C TYR A 108 14.33 -26.53 4.84
N LEU A 109 15.23 -27.06 5.67
CA LEU A 109 15.28 -28.51 5.91
C LEU A 109 15.32 -28.94 7.38
N CYS A 110 15.67 -28.06 8.32
CA CYS A 110 15.91 -28.43 9.71
C CYS A 110 14.61 -28.79 10.47
N PRO A 111 14.39 -30.07 10.84
CA PRO A 111 13.16 -30.50 11.52
C PRO A 111 13.11 -30.01 12.98
N TYR A 112 14.23 -30.00 13.69
CA TYR A 112 14.32 -29.38 15.03
C TYR A 112 14.04 -27.87 14.99
N GLY A 113 14.45 -27.20 13.91
CA GLY A 113 14.11 -25.80 13.65
C GLY A 113 12.62 -25.60 13.38
N ALA A 114 11.93 -26.60 12.82
CA ALA A 114 10.49 -26.59 12.60
C ALA A 114 9.73 -26.72 13.93
N ILE A 115 10.10 -27.70 14.77
CA ILE A 115 9.53 -27.91 16.12
C ILE A 115 9.66 -26.62 16.95
N THR A 116 10.85 -26.03 16.97
CA THR A 116 11.11 -24.83 17.78
C THR A 116 10.48 -23.55 17.24
N SER A 117 9.90 -23.54 16.03
CA SER A 117 9.25 -22.35 15.44
C SER A 117 8.09 -21.86 16.29
N VAL A 118 7.28 -22.80 16.80
CA VAL A 118 6.09 -22.50 17.59
C VAL A 118 6.47 -21.81 18.90
N PHE A 119 7.55 -22.27 19.55
CA PHE A 119 8.02 -21.68 20.80
C PHE A 119 8.51 -20.25 20.65
N ASN A 120 8.87 -19.79 19.45
CA ASN A 120 9.29 -18.40 19.23
C ASN A 120 8.11 -17.40 19.35
N LEU A 121 6.87 -17.86 19.18
CA LEU A 121 5.67 -17.04 19.38
C LEU A 121 5.30 -16.90 20.87
N ILE A 122 5.43 -18.00 21.61
CA ILE A 122 4.98 -18.11 23.01
C ILE A 122 6.07 -17.79 24.03
N SER A 123 7.35 -17.89 23.67
CA SER A 123 8.46 -17.66 24.60
C SER A 123 8.38 -16.28 25.26
N PRO A 124 8.61 -16.19 26.58
CA PRO A 124 8.64 -14.92 27.29
C PRO A 124 9.86 -14.07 26.90
N TYR A 125 10.95 -14.70 26.41
CA TYR A 125 12.13 -14.00 25.91
C TYR A 125 11.89 -13.48 24.48
N LYS A 126 11.47 -12.22 24.37
CA LYS A 126 11.10 -11.60 23.08
C LYS A 126 12.08 -10.53 22.63
N TYR A 127 12.28 -10.41 21.33
CA TYR A 127 12.80 -9.20 20.70
C TYR A 127 11.69 -8.15 20.68
N ARG A 128 12.02 -6.96 21.16
CA ARG A 128 11.13 -5.82 21.24
C ARG A 128 11.81 -4.63 20.59
N ILE A 129 11.01 -3.75 19.99
CA ILE A 129 11.51 -2.59 19.29
C ILE A 129 10.90 -1.38 19.94
N ASN A 130 11.74 -0.49 20.46
CA ASN A 130 11.32 0.82 20.90
C ASN A 130 10.99 1.63 19.64
N LYS A 131 9.70 1.85 19.40
CA LYS A 131 9.21 2.56 18.22
C LYS A 131 9.70 4.01 18.18
N ASN A 132 9.81 4.68 19.32
CA ASN A 132 10.31 6.05 19.43
C ASN A 132 11.79 6.18 19.00
N LYS A 133 12.58 5.12 19.17
CA LYS A 133 13.98 5.07 18.70
C LYS A 133 14.13 4.48 17.29
N CYS A 134 13.12 3.80 16.76
CA CYS A 134 13.22 3.15 15.45
C CYS A 134 12.97 4.19 14.35
N ILE A 135 13.85 4.21 13.34
CA ILE A 135 13.79 5.16 12.21
C ILE A 135 13.50 4.45 10.87
N ASP A 136 12.99 3.21 10.92
CA ASP A 136 12.65 2.37 9.77
C ASP A 136 13.69 2.25 8.63
N CYS A 137 14.97 2.47 8.95
CA CYS A 137 16.11 2.38 8.02
C CYS A 137 16.36 0.99 7.36
N ASN A 138 15.52 -0.01 7.66
CA ASN A 138 15.60 -1.40 7.18
C ASN A 138 16.94 -2.13 7.43
N LYS A 139 17.87 -1.56 8.19
CA LYS A 139 19.20 -2.16 8.45
C LYS A 139 19.09 -3.49 9.19
N CYS A 140 18.15 -3.61 10.13
CA CYS A 140 17.87 -4.86 10.85
C CYS A 140 17.37 -6.00 9.95
N THR A 141 16.57 -5.69 8.93
CA THR A 141 16.11 -6.62 7.89
C THR A 141 17.28 -7.02 6.98
N ARG A 142 18.08 -6.05 6.54
CA ARG A 142 19.22 -6.27 5.63
C ARG A 142 20.29 -7.19 6.21
N VAL A 143 20.49 -7.19 7.54
CA VAL A 143 21.45 -8.08 8.23
C VAL A 143 20.83 -9.40 8.70
N CYS A 144 19.52 -9.61 8.53
CA CYS A 144 18.84 -10.79 9.02
C CYS A 144 19.15 -12.01 8.14
N SER A 145 19.86 -13.00 8.69
CA SER A 145 20.19 -14.24 7.97
C SER A 145 18.97 -15.07 7.55
N MET A 146 17.79 -14.81 8.14
CA MET A 146 16.54 -15.50 7.83
C MET A 146 15.63 -14.67 6.91
N ASN A 147 16.09 -13.50 6.44
CA ASN A 147 15.33 -12.52 5.66
C ASN A 147 13.94 -12.26 6.23
N ILE A 148 13.90 -11.85 7.49
CA ILE A 148 12.67 -11.45 8.19
C ILE A 148 12.68 -9.94 8.27
N ALA A 149 11.53 -9.32 8.03
CA ALA A 149 11.32 -7.90 8.30
C ALA A 149 11.32 -7.66 9.82
N VAL A 150 12.50 -7.65 10.46
CA VAL A 150 12.65 -7.64 11.93
C VAL A 150 11.96 -6.44 12.57
N HIS A 151 11.98 -5.27 11.92
CA HIS A 151 11.30 -4.07 12.40
C HIS A 151 9.76 -4.21 12.44
N LYS A 152 9.18 -5.05 11.57
CA LYS A 152 7.73 -5.34 11.53
C LYS A 152 7.36 -6.54 12.39
N THR A 153 8.10 -7.64 12.27
CA THR A 153 7.82 -8.93 12.92
C THR A 153 9.06 -9.46 13.67
N PRO A 154 9.48 -8.83 14.78
CA PRO A 154 10.72 -9.16 15.48
C PRO A 154 10.78 -10.60 16.01
N ASN A 155 9.62 -11.23 16.25
CA ASN A 155 9.48 -12.60 16.75
C ASN A 155 8.77 -13.55 15.75
N HIS A 156 8.98 -13.34 14.44
CA HIS A 156 8.46 -14.24 13.40
C HIS A 156 8.85 -15.71 13.69
N LEU A 157 8.03 -16.67 13.24
CA LEU A 157 8.28 -18.13 13.34
C LEU A 157 9.68 -18.58 12.84
N GLU A 158 10.26 -17.81 11.93
CA GLU A 158 11.55 -18.08 11.30
C GLU A 158 12.72 -17.42 12.05
N CYS A 159 12.44 -16.54 13.01
CA CYS A 159 13.47 -15.82 13.73
C CYS A 159 14.23 -16.79 14.62
N ILE A 160 15.55 -16.86 14.41
CA ILE A 160 16.48 -17.70 15.18
C ILE A 160 17.07 -16.97 16.39
N CYS A 161 16.58 -15.77 16.73
CA CYS A 161 17.04 -14.99 17.88
C CYS A 161 18.56 -14.73 17.95
N CYS A 162 19.25 -14.66 16.80
CA CYS A 162 20.72 -14.53 16.71
C CYS A 162 21.25 -13.16 17.16
N GLY A 163 20.43 -12.11 17.14
CA GLY A 163 20.80 -10.77 17.63
C GLY A 163 21.60 -9.89 16.66
N LYS A 164 21.83 -10.33 15.41
CA LYS A 164 22.50 -9.51 14.37
C LYS A 164 21.75 -8.19 14.13
N CYS A 165 20.41 -8.24 14.12
CA CYS A 165 19.55 -7.06 14.01
C CYS A 165 19.77 -6.04 15.15
N LYS A 166 19.89 -6.52 16.39
CA LYS A 166 20.14 -5.68 17.58
C LYS A 166 21.51 -5.00 17.49
N LYS A 167 22.55 -5.73 17.07
CA LYS A 167 23.91 -5.19 16.90
C LYS A 167 24.01 -4.15 15.77
N ALA A 168 23.26 -4.35 14.68
CA ALA A 168 23.31 -3.47 13.51
C ALA A 168 22.44 -2.21 13.63
N CYS A 169 21.57 -2.12 14.65
CA CYS A 169 20.63 -1.03 14.82
C CYS A 169 21.35 0.27 15.23
N PRO A 170 21.32 1.34 14.41
CA PRO A 170 22.08 2.56 14.68
C PRO A 170 21.57 3.32 15.91
N THR A 171 20.25 3.31 16.12
CA THR A 171 19.57 4.03 17.22
C THR A 171 19.39 3.17 18.48
N LYS A 172 19.91 1.93 18.49
CA LYS A 172 19.73 0.95 19.57
C LYS A 172 18.26 0.74 19.96
N ALA A 173 17.35 0.81 18.98
CA ALA A 173 15.90 0.63 19.18
C ALA A 173 15.51 -0.80 19.56
N ILE A 174 16.28 -1.81 19.15
CA ILE A 174 15.98 -3.22 19.39
C ILE A 174 16.53 -3.66 20.74
N TYR A 175 15.66 -4.15 21.62
CA TYR A 175 16.03 -4.72 22.91
C TYR A 175 15.42 -6.11 23.10
N THR A 176 15.93 -6.86 24.07
CA THR A 176 15.56 -8.25 24.34
C THR A 176 15.32 -8.42 25.83
N GLY A 177 14.29 -9.17 26.23
CA GLY A 177 14.05 -9.46 27.64
C GLY A 177 12.69 -10.10 27.92
N PHE A 178 12.50 -10.52 29.18
CA PHE A 178 11.31 -11.21 29.68
C PHE A 178 10.15 -10.27 30.03
N LYS A 179 10.43 -9.01 30.42
CA LYS A 179 9.43 -7.99 30.79
C LYS A 179 9.44 -6.83 29.79
N VAL A 180 8.29 -6.18 29.61
CA VAL A 180 8.20 -4.88 28.93
C VAL A 180 8.88 -3.86 29.85
N LYS A 181 9.88 -3.12 29.37
CA LYS A 181 10.36 -1.95 30.11
C LYS A 181 9.23 -0.90 30.07
N LYS A 182 8.62 -0.59 31.21
CA LYS A 182 7.72 0.56 31.34
C LYS A 182 8.56 1.83 31.16
N GLU A 183 8.08 2.78 30.36
CA GLU A 183 8.60 4.16 30.36
C GLU A 183 8.33 4.73 31.76
N LYS A 184 9.39 4.82 32.57
CA LYS A 184 9.44 5.69 33.74
C LYS A 184 10.59 6.65 33.52
N ASP A 185 10.26 7.93 33.62
CA ASP A 185 11.13 9.08 33.89
C ASP A 185 12.37 9.21 33.00
N TYR A 186 12.22 9.94 31.89
CA TYR A 186 13.31 10.74 31.35
C TYR A 186 12.81 12.17 31.24
N ASP A 187 12.70 12.79 32.41
CA ASP A 187 12.55 14.22 32.56
C ASP A 187 13.91 14.91 32.35
N SER A 188 13.84 16.11 31.77
CA SER A 188 14.82 17.19 31.74
C SER A 188 16.31 16.86 31.91
N THR A 189 17.09 16.99 30.84
CA THR A 189 18.34 17.79 30.86
C THR A 189 18.84 17.98 29.42
N LEU A 190 18.30 18.99 28.75
CA LEU A 190 19.02 19.66 27.67
C LEU A 190 20.18 20.40 28.33
N LYS A 191 21.39 19.85 28.22
CA LYS A 191 22.61 20.66 28.33
C LYS A 191 22.92 21.18 26.93
N THR A 192 22.73 22.47 26.77
CA THR A 192 23.25 23.30 25.68
C THR A 192 24.77 23.32 25.74
N GLU A 193 25.43 22.90 24.67
CA GLU A 193 26.79 23.35 24.34
C GLU A 193 26.79 23.81 22.88
N HIS A 194 26.96 25.12 22.72
CA HIS A 194 27.27 25.77 21.45
C HIS A 194 28.73 25.47 21.09
N GLN A 195 28.99 24.95 19.88
CA GLN A 195 30.17 25.34 19.11
C GLN A 195 30.07 24.95 17.63
N GLY A 196 30.13 25.96 16.75
CA GLY A 196 31.02 25.95 15.59
C GLY A 196 30.55 25.30 14.28
N ASN A 197 30.02 26.15 13.39
CA ASN A 197 30.23 26.18 11.93
C ASN A 197 30.67 24.88 11.20
N ARG A 198 29.72 24.27 10.49
CA ARG A 198 29.86 23.78 9.10
C ARG A 198 28.47 23.42 8.57
N ILE A 199 27.93 24.27 7.70
CA ILE A 199 26.71 23.99 6.93
C ILE A 199 27.07 22.91 5.90
N LYS A 200 26.90 21.64 6.29
CA LYS A 200 26.56 20.57 5.36
C LYS A 200 25.04 20.52 5.31
N ILE A 201 24.47 20.77 4.14
CA ILE A 201 23.06 20.55 3.84
C ILE A 201 22.82 19.04 3.95
N ALA A 202 22.59 18.58 5.18
CA ALA A 202 22.13 17.23 5.47
C ALA A 202 20.61 17.28 5.36
N TYR A 203 20.10 16.61 4.32
CA TYR A 203 18.68 16.28 4.17
C TYR A 203 18.06 16.02 5.54
N LEU A 204 17.19 16.92 5.97
CA LEU A 204 16.24 16.71 7.06
C LEU A 204 15.34 15.55 6.61
N SER A 205 15.78 14.32 6.91
CA SER A 205 15.03 13.10 6.64
C SER A 205 13.77 13.12 7.51
N LYS A 206 12.71 13.64 6.88
CA LYS A 206 11.30 13.45 7.19
C LYS A 206 11.02 12.04 7.73
N LYS A 207 10.12 12.02 8.73
CA LYS A 207 9.16 10.96 9.10
C LYS A 207 9.78 9.60 9.48
N LEU A 208 9.88 9.22 10.75
CA LEU A 208 8.78 8.91 11.68
C LEU A 208 7.68 8.06 11.02
N TYR A 209 7.84 6.73 10.98
CA TYR A 209 6.72 5.81 10.76
C TYR A 209 6.42 5.02 12.03
N PHE A 210 5.44 5.57 12.72
CA PHE A 210 4.65 4.95 13.76
C PHE A 210 3.92 3.72 13.16
N TYR A 211 4.06 2.54 13.75
CA TYR A 211 2.97 1.56 13.70
C TYR A 211 1.83 2.13 14.55
N PRO A 212 0.58 2.25 14.05
CA PRO A 212 -0.51 2.80 14.85
C PRO A 212 -0.66 1.98 16.14
N MET A 213 -0.73 2.64 17.29
CA MET A 213 -1.85 2.33 18.20
C MET A 213 -3.09 2.35 17.31
N GLU A 214 -4.04 1.41 17.44
CA GLU A 214 -5.35 1.56 16.78
C GLU A 214 -5.84 2.99 17.03
N ARG A 215 -5.69 3.84 16.01
CA ARG A 215 -6.02 5.24 16.10
C ARG A 215 -7.51 5.27 15.85
N THR A 216 -8.24 5.63 16.88
CA THR A 216 -9.66 5.94 16.74
C THR A 216 -9.82 6.94 15.61
N ILE A 217 -10.86 6.78 14.79
CA ILE A 217 -11.06 7.59 13.58
C ILE A 217 -11.10 9.10 13.83
N SER A 218 -11.42 9.50 15.06
CA SER A 218 -11.34 10.88 15.55
C SER A 218 -9.95 11.50 15.42
N HIS A 219 -8.87 10.70 15.46
CA HIS A 219 -7.50 11.18 15.30
C HIS A 219 -7.27 11.91 13.97
N TYR A 220 -7.86 11.41 12.88
CA TYR A 220 -7.68 12.02 11.57
C TYR A 220 -8.28 13.43 11.49
N PHE A 221 -9.32 13.70 12.29
CA PHE A 221 -9.99 15.01 12.32
C PHE A 221 -9.35 16.00 13.30
N ALA A 222 -8.38 15.57 14.12
CA ALA A 222 -7.79 16.41 15.17
C ALA A 222 -6.97 17.59 14.62
N GLY A 223 -6.47 17.50 13.39
CA GLY A 223 -5.68 18.56 12.74
C GLY A 223 -6.51 19.61 11.99
N VAL A 224 -7.85 19.50 12.00
CA VAL A 224 -8.71 20.44 11.27
C VAL A 224 -8.92 21.70 12.10
N GLU A 225 -8.46 22.84 11.56
CA GLU A 225 -8.68 24.16 12.16
C GLU A 225 -10.17 24.51 12.15
N ASP A 226 -10.71 25.01 13.27
CA ASP A 226 -12.10 25.44 13.37
C ASP A 226 -12.28 26.85 12.79
N PRO A 227 -12.92 27.02 11.62
CA PRO A 227 -13.08 28.32 10.99
C PRO A 227 -14.19 29.16 11.63
N ARG A 228 -14.91 28.62 12.62
CA ARG A 228 -16.05 29.28 13.25
C ARG A 228 -15.59 30.22 14.35
N VAL A 229 -16.44 31.20 14.65
CA VAL A 229 -16.15 32.20 15.70
C VAL A 229 -16.11 31.55 17.08
N GLN A 230 -14.97 31.66 17.76
CA GLN A 230 -14.79 31.18 19.13
C GLN A 230 -15.82 31.81 20.08
N GLY A 231 -16.39 31.01 20.97
CA GLY A 231 -17.45 31.47 21.90
C GLY A 231 -18.86 31.53 21.30
N ARG A 232 -19.03 31.37 19.98
CA ARG A 232 -20.35 31.21 19.32
C ARG A 232 -20.60 29.78 18.81
N CYS A 233 -19.79 28.83 19.26
CA CYS A 233 -19.85 27.44 18.83
C CYS A 233 -20.54 26.58 19.89
N GLN A 234 -21.75 26.12 19.59
CA GLN A 234 -22.49 25.20 20.46
C GLN A 234 -22.09 23.73 20.23
N HIS A 235 -21.56 23.37 19.05
CA HIS A 235 -21.21 21.99 18.74
C HIS A 235 -19.72 21.85 18.45
N LEU A 236 -19.10 20.76 18.91
CA LEU A 236 -17.71 20.44 18.64
C LEU A 236 -17.50 20.22 17.14
N LEU A 237 -16.39 20.73 16.60
CA LEU A 237 -16.07 20.53 15.19
C LEU A 237 -15.89 19.05 14.85
N SER A 238 -15.22 18.32 15.75
CA SER A 238 -15.02 16.88 15.64
C SER A 238 -16.32 16.12 15.50
N ASP A 239 -17.34 16.46 16.30
CA ASP A 239 -18.65 15.81 16.25
C ASP A 239 -19.34 16.06 14.90
N ILE A 240 -19.23 17.28 14.36
CA ILE A 240 -19.82 17.64 13.06
C ILE A 240 -19.16 16.84 11.93
N LEU A 241 -17.83 16.79 11.90
CA LEU A 241 -17.09 16.08 10.86
C LEU A 241 -17.28 14.57 10.95
N LEU A 242 -17.22 14.00 12.15
CA LEU A 242 -17.44 12.58 12.38
C LEU A 242 -18.88 12.17 12.10
N THR A 243 -19.86 13.01 12.42
CA THR A 243 -21.25 12.77 12.03
C THR A 243 -21.39 12.74 10.51
N GLY A 244 -20.77 13.69 9.80
CA GLY A 244 -20.76 13.69 8.34
C GLY A 244 -20.19 12.40 7.75
N LEU A 245 -19.04 11.94 8.27
CA LEU A 245 -18.43 10.67 7.88
C LEU A 245 -19.37 9.47 8.16
N CYS A 246 -19.88 9.38 9.38
CA CYS A 246 -20.76 8.31 9.83
C CYS A 246 -22.03 8.23 8.97
N THR A 247 -22.60 9.38 8.63
CA THR A 247 -23.79 9.49 7.79
C THR A 247 -23.54 8.85 6.42
N TYR A 248 -22.43 9.20 5.76
CA TYR A 248 -22.06 8.60 4.47
C TYR A 248 -21.73 7.11 4.56
N ILE A 249 -21.12 6.66 5.66
CA ILE A 249 -20.88 5.22 5.91
C ILE A 249 -22.20 4.46 6.00
N THR A 250 -23.25 5.06 6.57
CA THR A 250 -24.58 4.45 6.68
C THR A 250 -25.49 4.69 5.47
N GLY A 251 -25.01 5.45 4.48
CA GLY A 251 -25.73 5.69 3.22
C GLY A 251 -26.65 6.91 3.19
N GLY A 252 -26.59 7.79 4.20
CA GLY A 252 -27.16 9.14 4.11
C GLY A 252 -26.38 10.00 3.12
N VAL A 253 -27.02 11.03 2.57
CA VAL A 253 -26.54 11.74 1.37
C VAL A 253 -26.45 13.25 1.53
N ASP A 254 -27.19 13.84 2.47
CA ASP A 254 -27.30 15.28 2.65
C ASP A 254 -27.18 15.74 4.12
N TYR A 255 -27.33 17.05 4.36
CA TYR A 255 -27.23 17.64 5.69
C TYR A 255 -28.42 17.30 6.61
N GLN A 256 -29.59 16.98 6.04
CA GLN A 256 -30.74 16.54 6.83
C GLN A 256 -30.51 15.14 7.36
N ASP A 257 -29.92 14.26 6.54
CA ASP A 257 -29.48 12.94 6.97
C ASP A 257 -28.41 13.03 8.07
N MET A 258 -27.49 14.01 8.00
CA MET A 258 -26.49 14.23 9.06
C MET A 258 -27.15 14.64 10.39
N HIS A 259 -28.12 15.56 10.34
CA HIS A 259 -28.89 15.95 11.52
C HIS A 259 -29.65 14.75 12.11
N LEU A 260 -30.35 13.99 11.25
CA LEU A 260 -31.11 12.82 11.66
C LEU A 260 -30.21 11.74 12.25
N PHE A 261 -29.05 11.47 11.63
CA PHE A 261 -28.06 10.53 12.14
C PHE A 261 -27.59 10.93 13.54
N ALA A 262 -27.17 12.19 13.74
CA ALA A 262 -26.71 12.65 15.05
C ALA A 262 -27.81 12.59 16.11
N LYS A 263 -29.06 12.86 15.73
CA LYS A 263 -30.21 12.80 16.63
C LYS A 263 -30.54 11.36 17.06
N GLU A 264 -30.67 10.45 16.10
CA GLU A 264 -31.18 9.10 16.36
C GLU A 264 -30.06 8.14 16.81
N ARG A 265 -28.84 8.27 16.26
CA ARG A 265 -27.73 7.33 16.48
C ARG A 265 -26.55 7.90 17.24
N GLY A 266 -26.48 9.22 17.42
CA GLY A 266 -25.36 9.88 18.11
C GLY A 266 -25.08 9.30 19.50
N HIS A 267 -26.15 9.01 20.26
CA HIS A 267 -26.03 8.41 21.60
C HIS A 267 -25.45 6.99 21.61
N GLN A 268 -25.59 6.23 20.51
CA GLN A 268 -25.04 4.87 20.37
C GLN A 268 -23.52 4.87 20.12
N LEU A 269 -22.96 6.03 19.81
CA LEU A 269 -21.55 6.28 19.53
C LEU A 269 -20.89 7.14 20.63
N GLN A 270 -21.42 7.07 21.86
CA GLN A 270 -20.79 7.69 23.03
C GLN A 270 -19.34 7.23 23.18
N GLY A 271 -18.42 8.19 23.23
CA GLY A 271 -16.97 7.97 23.19
C GLY A 271 -16.33 8.38 21.86
N LEU A 272 -17.08 8.31 20.75
CA LEU A 272 -16.70 8.90 19.47
C LEU A 272 -17.35 10.27 19.26
N LEU A 273 -18.66 10.36 19.53
CA LEU A 273 -19.45 11.59 19.46
C LEU A 273 -19.82 12.03 20.87
N GLN A 274 -19.53 13.29 21.22
CA GLN A 274 -19.88 13.83 22.54
C GLN A 274 -21.24 14.53 22.54
N LEU A 275 -21.53 15.31 21.49
CA LEU A 275 -22.77 16.04 21.27
C LEU A 275 -23.22 16.85 22.50
N PRO A 276 -22.37 17.77 23.02
CA PRO A 276 -22.61 18.44 24.31
C PRO A 276 -23.90 19.25 24.35
N ASN A 277 -24.35 19.76 23.20
CA ASN A 277 -25.60 20.51 23.05
C ASN A 277 -26.61 19.78 22.14
N GLY A 278 -26.55 18.45 22.09
CA GLY A 278 -27.39 17.62 21.24
C GLY A 278 -27.00 17.65 19.75
N SER A 279 -27.94 17.21 18.91
CA SER A 279 -27.72 17.09 17.46
C SER A 279 -27.59 18.47 16.77
N PRO A 280 -26.50 18.73 16.03
CA PRO A 280 -26.40 19.94 15.20
C PRO A 280 -27.49 19.99 14.14
N SER A 281 -28.01 21.18 13.83
CA SER A 281 -28.96 21.37 12.73
C SER A 281 -28.31 21.18 11.36
N ALA A 282 -29.12 20.88 10.33
CA ALA A 282 -28.66 20.83 8.93
C ALA A 282 -27.91 22.11 8.51
N ASP A 283 -28.43 23.29 8.89
CA ASP A 283 -27.79 24.59 8.62
C ASP A 283 -26.41 24.71 9.28
N THR A 284 -26.23 24.07 10.44
CA THR A 284 -24.94 24.05 11.12
C THR A 284 -23.93 23.23 10.32
N PHE A 285 -24.31 22.04 9.83
CA PHE A 285 -23.46 21.26 8.92
C PHE A 285 -23.11 22.04 7.66
N GLU A 286 -24.11 22.64 6.99
CA GLU A 286 -23.88 23.42 5.78
C GLU A 286 -22.88 24.55 6.01
N ARG A 287 -23.10 25.35 7.06
CA ARG A 287 -22.22 26.48 7.40
C ARG A 287 -20.79 26.02 7.67
N VAL A 288 -20.61 24.91 8.39
CA VAL A 288 -19.28 24.38 8.71
C VAL A 288 -18.58 23.89 7.45
N PHE A 289 -19.21 23.01 6.68
CA PHE A 289 -18.62 22.45 5.46
C PHE A 289 -18.34 23.52 4.39
N LYS A 290 -19.11 24.61 4.38
CA LYS A 290 -18.85 25.78 3.53
C LYS A 290 -17.58 26.54 3.91
N LEU A 291 -17.24 26.62 5.20
CA LEU A 291 -16.18 27.47 5.73
C LEU A 291 -14.82 26.76 5.88
N ILE A 292 -14.82 25.45 6.12
CA ILE A 292 -13.56 24.72 6.32
C ILE A 292 -12.67 24.84 5.08
N LYS A 293 -11.39 25.10 5.30
CA LYS A 293 -10.37 25.13 4.25
C LYS A 293 -10.23 23.72 3.66
N PRO A 294 -10.28 23.54 2.33
CA PRO A 294 -10.23 22.21 1.73
C PRO A 294 -8.98 21.41 2.08
N ASP A 295 -7.83 22.07 2.14
CA ASP A 295 -6.55 21.46 2.48
C ASP A 295 -6.60 20.73 3.83
N SER A 296 -7.35 21.26 4.80
CA SER A 296 -7.51 20.63 6.11
C SER A 296 -8.24 19.29 6.02
N ILE A 297 -9.28 19.19 5.18
CA ILE A 297 -10.00 17.91 4.99
C ILE A 297 -9.22 16.98 4.05
N GLN A 298 -8.54 17.52 3.04
CA GLN A 298 -7.71 16.72 2.14
C GLN A 298 -6.55 16.05 2.88
N SER A 299 -5.96 16.73 3.88
CA SER A 299 -4.92 16.15 4.73
C SER A 299 -5.37 14.86 5.44
N ILE A 300 -6.68 14.65 5.61
CA ILE A 300 -7.25 13.41 6.15
C ILE A 300 -7.07 12.26 5.16
N LEU A 301 -7.39 12.48 3.89
CA LEU A 301 -7.20 11.50 2.81
C LEU A 301 -5.72 11.17 2.64
N GLU A 302 -4.86 12.18 2.71
CA GLU A 302 -3.41 11.99 2.64
C GLU A 302 -2.87 11.23 3.86
N THR A 303 -3.29 11.59 5.07
CA THR A 303 -2.81 10.94 6.30
C THR A 303 -3.28 9.50 6.36
N TYR A 304 -4.57 9.24 6.12
CA TYR A 304 -5.12 7.89 6.06
C TYR A 304 -4.51 7.07 4.92
N GLY A 305 -4.36 7.67 3.73
CA GLY A 305 -3.69 7.08 2.59
C GLY A 305 -2.26 6.66 2.93
N ASN A 306 -1.48 7.53 3.58
CA ASN A 306 -0.11 7.23 4.02
C ASN A 306 -0.04 6.16 5.13
N GLU A 307 -1.09 5.98 5.93
CA GLU A 307 -1.14 4.87 6.90
C GLU A 307 -1.31 3.52 6.21
N ILE A 308 -2.06 3.47 5.10
CA ILE A 308 -2.21 2.25 4.29
C ILE A 308 -1.01 2.05 3.35
N LEU A 309 -0.49 3.14 2.80
CA LEU A 309 0.57 3.17 1.81
C LEU A 309 1.90 3.53 2.50
N SER A 310 2.71 2.52 2.82
CA SER A 310 4.05 2.79 3.34
C SER A 310 4.99 3.44 2.32
N CYS A 311 4.65 3.36 1.02
CA CYS A 311 5.38 3.93 -0.10
C CYS A 311 4.48 3.89 -1.37
N LEU A 312 4.75 4.81 -2.31
CA LEU A 312 4.13 4.88 -3.64
C LEU A 312 4.97 4.23 -4.75
N ALA A 313 6.23 3.88 -4.45
CA ALA A 313 7.09 3.15 -5.38
C ALA A 313 6.41 1.89 -5.94
N GLU A 314 6.59 1.67 -7.24
CA GLU A 314 6.02 0.57 -8.04
C GLU A 314 4.47 0.58 -8.09
N LYS A 315 3.82 1.71 -7.82
CA LYS A 315 2.35 1.85 -7.90
C LYS A 315 1.93 2.81 -8.98
N GLN A 316 0.71 2.60 -9.47
CA GLN A 316 0.08 3.51 -10.41
C GLN A 316 -0.75 4.59 -9.71
N ILE A 317 -0.39 5.85 -9.94
CA ILE A 317 -1.17 7.04 -9.59
C ILE A 317 -1.94 7.49 -10.83
N VAL A 318 -3.25 7.38 -10.78
CA VAL A 318 -4.17 7.80 -11.85
C VAL A 318 -4.64 9.22 -11.56
N LEU A 319 -4.39 10.15 -12.49
CA LEU A 319 -4.95 11.49 -12.46
C LEU A 319 -6.13 11.59 -13.41
N ASP A 320 -7.31 11.81 -12.86
CA ASP A 320 -8.53 11.95 -13.66
C ASP A 320 -9.55 12.89 -13.00
N GLY A 321 -10.27 13.63 -13.85
CA GLY A 321 -11.17 14.71 -13.46
C GLY A 321 -12.62 14.30 -13.47
N LYS A 322 -13.29 14.45 -12.31
CA LYS A 322 -14.72 14.21 -12.18
C LYS A 322 -15.53 15.50 -12.16
N LYS A 323 -16.51 15.62 -13.06
CA LYS A 323 -17.52 16.67 -13.00
C LYS A 323 -18.49 16.43 -11.84
N LEU A 324 -18.78 17.48 -11.07
CA LEU A 324 -19.84 17.52 -10.06
C LEU A 324 -21.13 18.08 -10.67
N LYS A 325 -21.96 17.22 -11.28
CA LYS A 325 -23.18 17.68 -11.97
C LYS A 325 -24.19 18.31 -11.01
N GLY A 326 -24.19 17.84 -9.76
CA GLY A 326 -25.04 18.34 -8.68
C GLY A 326 -24.93 19.84 -8.44
N VAL A 327 -23.71 20.36 -8.53
CA VAL A 327 -23.34 21.76 -8.23
C VAL A 327 -23.69 22.71 -9.36
N SER A 328 -23.69 22.24 -10.60
CA SER A 328 -23.97 23.05 -11.79
C SER A 328 -24.96 22.32 -12.73
N PRO A 329 -26.25 22.21 -12.33
CA PRO A 329 -27.24 21.38 -13.05
C PRO A 329 -27.51 21.86 -14.47
N THR A 330 -27.35 23.15 -14.72
CA THR A 330 -27.56 23.79 -16.03
C THR A 330 -26.31 23.76 -16.92
N SER A 331 -25.15 23.41 -16.37
CA SER A 331 -23.89 23.37 -17.13
C SER A 331 -23.88 22.19 -18.11
N ARG A 332 -23.65 22.49 -19.40
CA ARG A 332 -23.58 21.48 -20.47
C ARG A 332 -22.13 21.30 -20.93
N GLY A 333 -21.82 20.11 -21.44
CA GLY A 333 -20.47 19.78 -21.90
C GLY A 333 -19.43 19.92 -20.79
N ASN A 334 -18.29 20.53 -21.13
CA ASN A 334 -17.09 20.65 -20.29
C ASN A 334 -17.10 21.84 -19.31
N SER A 335 -18.20 22.62 -19.29
CA SER A 335 -18.38 23.74 -18.36
C SER A 335 -18.91 23.26 -17.01
N GLY A 336 -18.51 23.91 -15.91
CA GLY A 336 -18.98 23.59 -14.56
C GLY A 336 -17.91 22.93 -13.69
N LEU A 337 -18.21 22.74 -12.42
CA LEU A 337 -17.20 22.34 -11.42
C LEU A 337 -16.68 20.91 -11.61
N TYR A 338 -15.36 20.78 -11.71
CA TYR A 338 -14.62 19.52 -11.70
C TYR A 338 -13.76 19.38 -10.43
N ILE A 339 -13.50 18.14 -10.04
CA ILE A 339 -12.47 17.79 -9.07
C ILE A 339 -11.51 16.84 -9.76
N LEU A 340 -10.25 17.26 -9.89
CA LEU A 340 -9.15 16.40 -10.31
C LEU A 340 -8.79 15.50 -9.13
N ASN A 341 -8.71 14.19 -9.35
CA ASN A 341 -8.40 13.20 -8.32
C ASN A 341 -7.04 12.55 -8.61
N ALA A 342 -6.22 12.38 -7.57
CA ALA A 342 -5.09 11.47 -7.58
C ALA A 342 -5.46 10.16 -6.89
N TRP A 343 -5.48 9.08 -7.66
CA TRP A 343 -5.98 7.77 -7.24
C TRP A 343 -4.93 6.68 -7.40
N VAL A 344 -4.63 5.96 -6.33
CA VAL A 344 -3.74 4.80 -6.35
C VAL A 344 -4.55 3.56 -6.74
N SER A 345 -4.30 3.07 -7.95
CA SER A 345 -5.10 2.02 -8.61
C SER A 345 -5.19 0.72 -7.80
N GLU A 346 -4.05 0.22 -7.34
CA GLU A 346 -3.90 -1.08 -6.67
C GLU A 346 -4.56 -1.09 -5.30
N ASN A 347 -4.47 0.03 -4.59
CA ASN A 347 -4.97 0.17 -3.23
C ASN A 347 -6.39 0.74 -3.16
N ARG A 348 -6.89 1.28 -4.26
CA ARG A 348 -8.19 1.94 -4.34
C ARG A 348 -8.32 3.11 -3.36
N LEU A 349 -7.31 3.98 -3.36
CA LEU A 349 -7.22 5.11 -2.44
C LEU A 349 -7.05 6.42 -3.22
N CYS A 350 -7.82 7.43 -2.83
CA CYS A 350 -7.59 8.79 -3.29
C CYS A 350 -6.62 9.44 -2.31
N ILE A 351 -5.48 9.89 -2.82
CA ILE A 351 -4.37 10.45 -2.04
C ILE A 351 -4.22 11.96 -2.21
N GLY A 352 -4.94 12.56 -3.15
CA GLY A 352 -4.92 13.99 -3.40
C GLY A 352 -6.05 14.39 -4.34
N GLN A 353 -6.39 15.67 -4.34
CA GLN A 353 -7.38 16.24 -5.24
C GLN A 353 -7.14 17.74 -5.43
N GLU A 354 -7.68 18.32 -6.49
CA GLU A 354 -7.69 19.77 -6.69
C GLU A 354 -9.00 20.22 -7.34
N LYS A 355 -9.49 21.38 -6.94
CA LYS A 355 -10.71 21.98 -7.51
C LYS A 355 -10.39 22.58 -8.88
N VAL A 356 -11.25 22.28 -9.87
CA VAL A 356 -11.08 22.79 -11.23
C VAL A 356 -12.40 23.40 -11.72
N GLU A 357 -12.40 24.65 -12.16
CA GLU A 357 -13.66 25.33 -12.55
C GLU A 357 -14.21 24.90 -13.91
N GLU A 358 -13.35 24.39 -14.79
CA GLU A 358 -13.69 23.90 -16.13
C GLU A 358 -12.74 22.79 -16.54
N LYS A 359 -13.16 21.83 -17.38
CA LYS A 359 -12.31 20.67 -17.74
C LYS A 359 -10.95 21.06 -18.34
N SER A 360 -10.90 22.13 -19.12
CA SER A 360 -9.65 22.67 -19.71
C SER A 360 -8.63 23.14 -18.66
N ASN A 361 -9.09 23.53 -17.46
CA ASN A 361 -8.24 23.99 -16.38
C ASN A 361 -7.53 22.84 -15.65
N GLU A 362 -7.83 21.57 -15.98
CA GLU A 362 -7.14 20.39 -15.43
C GLU A 362 -5.62 20.45 -15.66
N ILE A 363 -5.18 20.99 -16.80
CA ILE A 363 -3.75 21.17 -17.14
C ILE A 363 -3.02 22.02 -16.09
N LYS A 364 -3.69 23.02 -15.50
CA LYS A 364 -3.12 23.87 -14.44
C LYS A 364 -3.21 23.25 -13.06
N ALA A 365 -4.13 22.30 -12.87
CA ALA A 365 -4.36 21.62 -11.60
C ALA A 365 -3.42 20.42 -11.43
N ILE A 366 -3.10 19.70 -12.51
CA ILE A 366 -2.19 18.54 -12.49
C ILE A 366 -0.87 18.85 -11.79
N PRO A 367 -0.11 19.92 -12.16
CA PRO A 367 1.15 20.24 -11.50
C PRO A 367 1.03 20.42 -9.98
N LYS A 368 -0.05 21.08 -9.52
CA LYS A 368 -0.29 21.31 -8.09
C LYS A 368 -0.52 20.01 -7.32
N VAL A 369 -1.25 19.08 -7.94
CA VAL A 369 -1.51 17.76 -7.35
C VAL A 369 -0.20 16.96 -7.30
N LEU A 370 0.60 16.98 -8.37
CA LEU A 370 1.90 16.31 -8.40
C LEU A 370 2.84 16.84 -7.31
N ASP A 371 2.93 18.17 -7.12
CA ASP A 371 3.77 18.79 -6.09
C ASP A 371 3.41 18.37 -4.64
N SER A 372 2.19 17.90 -4.42
CA SER A 372 1.72 17.43 -3.10
C SER A 372 2.06 15.95 -2.83
N ILE A 373 2.54 15.20 -3.83
CA ILE A 373 2.70 13.74 -3.77
C ILE A 373 4.18 13.35 -3.98
N ASP A 374 4.64 12.33 -3.27
CA ASP A 374 5.95 11.72 -3.53
C ASP A 374 5.86 10.72 -4.69
N LEU A 375 6.37 11.11 -5.86
CA LEU A 375 6.29 10.32 -7.08
C LEU A 375 7.44 9.32 -7.25
N THR A 376 8.38 9.25 -6.31
CA THR A 376 9.58 8.41 -6.43
C THR A 376 9.21 6.96 -6.78
N ASP A 377 9.69 6.48 -7.93
CA ASP A 377 9.45 5.15 -8.53
C ASP A 377 7.95 4.82 -8.78
N ALA A 378 7.05 5.81 -8.78
CA ALA A 378 5.62 5.63 -9.05
C ALA A 378 5.29 5.93 -10.53
N VAL A 379 4.30 5.23 -11.09
CA VAL A 379 3.82 5.46 -12.46
C VAL A 379 2.59 6.37 -12.44
N VAL A 380 2.70 7.56 -13.02
CA VAL A 380 1.60 8.51 -13.15
C VAL A 380 0.91 8.29 -14.49
N SER A 381 -0.37 7.91 -14.47
CA SER A 381 -1.17 7.82 -15.69
C SER A 381 -2.14 8.99 -15.81
N ILE A 382 -2.13 9.63 -16.97
CA ILE A 382 -2.92 10.84 -17.22
C ILE A 382 -3.68 10.68 -18.54
N ASP A 383 -4.89 11.19 -18.50
CA ASP A 383 -5.80 11.20 -19.62
C ASP A 383 -5.34 12.22 -20.69
N ALA A 384 -5.86 12.09 -21.91
CA ALA A 384 -5.27 12.78 -23.07
C ALA A 384 -5.15 14.30 -22.93
N ILE A 385 -6.07 14.95 -22.22
CA ILE A 385 -6.05 16.41 -22.00
C ILE A 385 -4.81 16.87 -21.22
N GLY A 386 -4.33 16.05 -20.30
CA GLY A 386 -3.14 16.31 -19.48
C GLY A 386 -1.83 15.87 -20.13
N THR A 387 -1.87 15.28 -21.33
CA THR A 387 -0.69 14.87 -22.09
C THR A 387 0.05 16.10 -22.62
N GLN A 388 0.95 16.64 -21.80
CA GLN A 388 1.76 17.83 -22.06
C GLN A 388 3.23 17.55 -21.72
N THR A 389 4.15 18.06 -22.52
CA THR A 389 5.61 17.84 -22.34
C THR A 389 6.11 18.33 -20.99
N LYS A 390 5.65 19.50 -20.53
CA LYS A 390 6.01 20.04 -19.20
C LYS A 390 5.53 19.18 -18.02
N ILE A 391 4.40 18.50 -18.18
CA ILE A 391 3.89 17.59 -17.14
C ILE A 391 4.74 16.32 -17.11
N ALA A 392 5.10 15.78 -18.28
CA ALA A 392 6.04 14.66 -18.38
C ALA A 392 7.39 15.00 -17.73
N GLU A 393 7.97 16.16 -18.07
CA GLU A 393 9.21 16.67 -17.47
C GLU A 393 9.13 16.79 -15.95
N GLN A 394 8.01 17.32 -15.41
CA GLN A 394 7.79 17.41 -13.97
C GLN A 394 7.76 16.04 -13.30
N ILE A 395 7.07 15.05 -13.88
CA ILE A 395 6.98 13.69 -13.34
C ILE A 395 8.38 13.06 -13.26
N ILE A 396 9.15 13.14 -14.36
CA ILE A 396 10.52 12.62 -14.41
C ILE A 396 11.43 13.33 -13.42
N THR A 397 11.34 14.66 -13.33
CA THR A 397 12.14 15.47 -12.39
C THR A 397 11.87 15.11 -10.93
N GLN A 398 10.64 14.70 -10.61
CA GLN A 398 10.26 14.23 -9.27
C GLN A 398 10.59 12.73 -9.04
N GLY A 399 11.22 12.06 -10.01
CA GLY A 399 11.64 10.66 -9.91
C GLY A 399 10.52 9.65 -10.13
N GLY A 400 9.40 10.07 -10.74
CA GLY A 400 8.34 9.17 -11.17
C GLY A 400 8.45 8.80 -12.65
N HIS A 401 7.59 7.89 -13.07
CA HIS A 401 7.39 7.43 -14.45
C HIS A 401 6.03 7.89 -14.95
N TYR A 402 5.83 8.02 -16.25
CA TYR A 402 4.57 8.42 -16.85
C TYR A 402 4.01 7.39 -17.83
N LEU A 403 2.68 7.37 -17.92
CA LEU A 403 1.92 6.75 -18.99
C LEU A 403 0.85 7.73 -19.47
N LEU A 404 1.05 8.33 -20.63
CA LEU A 404 0.19 9.43 -21.12
C LEU A 404 -0.61 8.99 -22.34
N SER A 405 -1.91 9.24 -22.34
CA SER A 405 -2.77 8.94 -23.49
C SER A 405 -2.55 9.95 -24.62
N VAL A 406 -2.32 9.45 -25.84
CA VAL A 406 -2.13 10.28 -27.03
C VAL A 406 -3.43 10.33 -27.84
N LYS A 407 -3.90 11.53 -28.13
CA LYS A 407 -5.06 11.82 -29.00
C LYS A 407 -4.76 13.05 -29.86
N GLY A 408 -5.77 13.57 -30.57
CA GLY A 408 -5.64 14.71 -31.47
C GLY A 408 -5.22 16.04 -30.85
N ASN A 409 -5.08 16.13 -29.52
CA ASN A 409 -4.47 17.31 -28.88
C ASN A 409 -2.95 17.39 -29.09
N GLN A 410 -2.31 16.27 -29.47
CA GLN A 410 -0.89 16.20 -29.85
C GLN A 410 -0.80 15.57 -31.25
N GLN A 411 -1.30 16.29 -32.26
CA GLN A 411 -1.53 15.72 -33.60
C GLN A 411 -0.25 15.14 -34.23
N GLY A 412 0.88 15.84 -34.18
CA GLY A 412 2.14 15.34 -34.73
C GLY A 412 2.64 14.07 -34.04
N LEU A 413 2.54 14.00 -32.71
CA LEU A 413 2.88 12.79 -31.96
C LEU A 413 1.92 11.63 -32.29
N LEU A 414 0.62 11.91 -32.41
CA LEU A 414 -0.37 10.90 -32.75
C LEU A 414 -0.08 10.28 -34.12
N GLU A 415 0.19 11.12 -35.13
CA GLU A 415 0.50 10.68 -36.49
C GLU A 415 1.76 9.80 -36.52
N ASP A 416 2.83 10.19 -35.81
CA ASP A 416 4.05 9.39 -35.68
C ASP A 416 3.76 8.01 -35.06
N VAL A 417 3.03 7.98 -33.95
CA VAL A 417 2.68 6.73 -33.25
C VAL A 417 1.79 5.84 -34.13
N GLU A 418 0.80 6.42 -34.80
CA GLU A 418 -0.05 5.69 -35.74
C GLU A 418 0.75 5.11 -36.91
N HIS A 419 1.68 5.87 -37.47
CA HIS A 419 2.55 5.42 -38.55
C HIS A 419 3.42 4.25 -38.08
N ALA A 420 4.07 4.40 -36.92
CA ALA A 420 4.92 3.35 -36.35
C ALA A 420 4.17 2.02 -36.25
N PHE A 421 2.95 2.02 -35.72
CA PHE A 421 2.13 0.81 -35.58
C PHE A 421 1.49 0.30 -36.89
N LYS A 422 1.49 1.10 -37.96
CA LYS A 422 1.10 0.64 -39.32
C LYS A 422 2.23 -0.15 -39.98
N VAL A 423 3.48 0.25 -39.73
CA VAL A 423 4.68 -0.37 -40.32
C VAL A 423 5.11 -1.60 -39.54
N ASP A 424 5.13 -1.51 -38.21
CA ASP A 424 5.50 -2.60 -37.31
C ASP A 424 4.35 -2.89 -36.33
N LYS A 425 3.98 -4.16 -36.20
CA LYS A 425 2.96 -4.59 -35.24
C LYS A 425 3.50 -4.63 -33.80
N GLY A 426 4.82 -4.63 -33.64
CA GLY A 426 5.49 -4.66 -32.34
C GLY A 426 5.29 -5.96 -31.58
N THR A 427 5.65 -5.95 -30.29
CA THR A 427 5.40 -7.10 -29.42
C THR A 427 3.97 -7.04 -28.92
N VAL A 428 3.20 -8.11 -29.14
CA VAL A 428 1.75 -8.16 -28.86
C VAL A 428 1.46 -9.06 -27.66
N PHE A 429 0.54 -8.59 -26.81
CA PHE A 429 -0.11 -9.35 -25.76
C PHE A 429 -1.62 -9.30 -25.96
N THR A 430 -2.29 -10.46 -25.88
CA THR A 430 -3.75 -10.54 -25.98
C THR A 430 -4.33 -10.90 -24.61
N ASP A 431 -5.31 -10.12 -24.18
CA ASP A 431 -6.10 -10.30 -22.97
C ASP A 431 -7.55 -10.54 -23.37
N ASP A 432 -7.98 -11.80 -23.33
CA ASP A 432 -9.35 -12.20 -23.63
C ASP A 432 -10.15 -12.32 -22.34
N ILE A 433 -11.20 -11.50 -22.21
CA ILE A 433 -12.08 -11.53 -21.05
C ILE A 433 -13.52 -11.75 -21.48
N GLU A 434 -14.05 -12.89 -21.06
CA GLU A 434 -15.48 -13.14 -21.07
C GLU A 434 -16.11 -12.46 -19.85
N SER A 435 -16.96 -11.46 -20.09
CA SER A 435 -17.68 -10.76 -19.02
C SER A 435 -19.12 -11.25 -18.92
N ASN A 436 -19.62 -11.41 -17.68
CA ASN A 436 -20.98 -11.87 -17.41
C ASN A 436 -22.03 -11.01 -18.15
N HIS A 437 -23.13 -11.64 -18.57
CA HIS A 437 -24.24 -11.09 -19.39
C HIS A 437 -24.01 -11.09 -20.91
N GLY A 438 -23.18 -11.99 -21.44
CA GLY A 438 -23.01 -12.18 -22.89
C GLY A 438 -22.21 -11.08 -23.59
N ARG A 439 -21.27 -10.46 -22.87
CA ARG A 439 -20.34 -9.45 -23.39
C ARG A 439 -18.95 -10.05 -23.44
N ILE A 440 -18.40 -10.18 -24.65
CA ILE A 440 -17.02 -10.61 -24.87
C ILE A 440 -16.17 -9.36 -25.11
N GLU A 441 -15.14 -9.15 -24.30
CA GLU A 441 -14.16 -8.09 -24.50
C GLU A 441 -12.77 -8.68 -24.72
N THR A 442 -12.21 -8.45 -25.90
CA THR A 442 -10.83 -8.78 -26.24
C THR A 442 -10.02 -7.49 -26.27
N ARG A 443 -8.86 -7.48 -25.63
CA ARG A 443 -7.91 -6.37 -25.70
C ARG A 443 -6.56 -6.87 -26.15
N GLN A 444 -6.00 -6.24 -27.18
CA GLN A 444 -4.64 -6.48 -27.61
C GLN A 444 -3.79 -5.27 -27.27
N CYS A 445 -2.69 -5.50 -26.56
CA CYS A 445 -1.70 -4.50 -26.23
C CYS A 445 -0.46 -4.76 -27.07
N SER A 446 -0.06 -3.77 -27.86
CA SER A 446 1.14 -3.82 -28.70
C SER A 446 2.11 -2.72 -28.25
N ILE A 447 3.40 -3.03 -28.20
CA ILE A 447 4.43 -2.04 -27.85
C ILE A 447 5.54 -1.97 -28.91
N LEU A 448 6.10 -0.77 -29.04
CA LEU A 448 7.26 -0.45 -29.88
C LEU A 448 8.22 0.47 -29.14
N PRO A 449 9.54 0.41 -29.42
CA PRO A 449 10.46 1.43 -28.95
C PRO A 449 10.13 2.78 -29.60
N ALA A 450 10.23 3.88 -28.85
CA ALA A 450 10.04 5.23 -29.37
C ALA A 450 11.18 5.61 -30.32
N LYS A 451 12.42 5.23 -29.98
CA LYS A 451 13.60 5.49 -30.80
C LYS A 451 13.51 4.73 -32.12
N GLY A 452 13.63 5.45 -33.24
CA GLY A 452 13.51 4.90 -34.59
C GLY A 452 12.06 4.79 -35.09
N CYS A 453 11.08 5.06 -34.25
CA CYS A 453 9.66 5.12 -34.60
C CYS A 453 9.09 6.54 -34.57
N LEU A 454 9.55 7.39 -33.65
CA LEU A 454 9.20 8.80 -33.61
C LEU A 454 10.19 9.65 -34.41
N LEU A 455 9.72 10.78 -34.94
CA LEU A 455 10.60 11.82 -35.48
C LEU A 455 11.48 12.43 -34.37
N ASP A 456 12.68 12.89 -34.73
CA ASP A 456 13.64 13.45 -33.78
C ASP A 456 13.06 14.64 -32.98
N GLU A 457 12.19 15.43 -33.59
CA GLU A 457 11.49 16.55 -32.93
C GLU A 457 10.62 16.07 -31.76
N ASN A 458 9.82 15.02 -31.98
CA ASN A 458 8.98 14.42 -30.93
C ASN A 458 9.84 13.67 -29.90
N LEU A 459 10.88 12.96 -30.34
CA LEU A 459 11.78 12.26 -29.44
C LEU A 459 12.51 13.21 -28.47
N GLN A 460 12.86 14.42 -28.93
CA GLN A 460 13.49 15.46 -28.11
C GLN A 460 12.49 16.25 -27.26
N ALA A 461 11.26 16.43 -27.73
CA ALA A 461 10.25 17.20 -27.01
C ALA A 461 9.71 16.48 -25.76
N TRP A 462 9.69 15.14 -25.77
CA TRP A 462 9.19 14.32 -24.68
C TRP A 462 10.33 13.75 -23.83
N GLU A 463 10.44 14.26 -22.61
CA GLU A 463 11.50 13.89 -21.67
C GLU A 463 11.55 12.37 -21.45
N GLN A 464 12.66 11.75 -21.87
CA GLN A 464 12.95 10.33 -21.69
C GLN A 464 11.90 9.37 -22.26
N VAL A 465 11.15 9.75 -23.30
CA VAL A 465 10.22 8.81 -23.96
C VAL A 465 10.97 7.60 -24.52
N THR A 466 10.54 6.39 -24.14
CA THR A 466 11.20 5.14 -24.57
C THR A 466 10.24 4.17 -25.23
N THR A 467 8.96 4.14 -24.84
CA THR A 467 8.01 3.12 -25.30
C THR A 467 6.72 3.73 -25.83
N LEU A 468 6.30 3.26 -27.01
CA LEU A 468 5.00 3.52 -27.62
C LEU A 468 4.07 2.35 -27.35
N ILE A 469 2.81 2.62 -27.02
CA ILE A 469 1.83 1.61 -26.67
C ILE A 469 0.57 1.81 -27.51
N LYS A 470 0.05 0.71 -28.07
CA LYS A 470 -1.24 0.65 -28.74
C LYS A 470 -2.14 -0.37 -28.04
N ILE A 471 -3.37 0.04 -27.75
CA ILE A 471 -4.42 -0.83 -27.21
C ILE A 471 -5.55 -0.92 -28.24
N ASP A 472 -5.74 -2.11 -28.79
CA ASP A 472 -6.89 -2.45 -29.64
C ASP A 472 -7.92 -3.18 -28.77
N ALA A 473 -9.02 -2.50 -28.45
CA ALA A 473 -10.13 -3.07 -27.68
C ALA A 473 -11.29 -3.41 -28.62
N THR A 474 -11.70 -4.67 -28.61
CA THR A 474 -12.89 -5.14 -29.31
C THR A 474 -13.92 -5.59 -28.27
N ARG A 475 -15.13 -5.04 -28.34
CA ARG A 475 -16.25 -5.47 -27.51
C ARG A 475 -17.41 -5.90 -28.38
N GLU A 476 -17.99 -7.05 -28.08
CA GLU A 476 -19.21 -7.52 -28.70
C GLU A 476 -20.38 -7.39 -27.71
N ILE A 477 -21.41 -6.64 -28.09
CA ILE A 477 -22.62 -6.48 -27.30
C ILE A 477 -23.81 -6.81 -28.20
N LYS A 478 -24.53 -7.90 -27.89
CA LYS A 478 -25.72 -8.33 -28.66
C LYS A 478 -25.44 -8.47 -30.16
N GLY A 479 -24.28 -9.01 -30.55
CA GLY A 479 -23.87 -9.18 -31.94
C GLY A 479 -23.34 -7.92 -32.64
N ILE A 480 -23.30 -6.77 -31.95
CA ILE A 480 -22.68 -5.54 -32.49
C ILE A 480 -21.24 -5.47 -32.00
N LEU A 481 -20.32 -5.52 -32.96
CA LEU A 481 -18.89 -5.34 -32.74
C LEU A 481 -18.57 -3.84 -32.63
N HIS A 482 -17.99 -3.43 -31.52
CA HIS A 482 -17.37 -2.11 -31.39
C HIS A 482 -15.87 -2.29 -31.22
N GLN A 483 -15.11 -1.57 -32.04
CA GLN A 483 -13.66 -1.51 -31.94
C GLN A 483 -13.23 -0.11 -31.52
N GLU A 484 -12.24 -0.05 -30.65
CA GLU A 484 -11.67 1.20 -30.18
C GLU A 484 -10.15 1.03 -30.07
N ILE A 485 -9.42 1.94 -30.72
CA ILE A 485 -7.96 1.99 -30.69
C ILE A 485 -7.55 3.14 -29.79
N ARG A 486 -6.57 2.91 -28.92
CA ARG A 486 -5.99 3.94 -28.06
C ARG A 486 -4.48 3.87 -28.08
N TYR A 487 -3.84 5.04 -28.10
CA TYR A 487 -2.39 5.18 -28.11
C TYR A 487 -1.89 5.81 -26.82
N TYR A 488 -0.70 5.41 -26.39
CA TYR A 488 -0.03 5.95 -25.21
C TYR A 488 1.48 6.04 -25.45
N ILE A 489 2.14 6.90 -24.67
CA ILE A 489 3.59 6.98 -24.54
C ILE A 489 4.02 6.76 -23.09
N SER A 490 5.20 6.21 -22.89
CA SER A 490 5.82 6.01 -21.58
C SER A 490 7.34 6.22 -21.63
N ASP A 491 7.92 6.63 -20.51
CA ASP A 491 9.37 6.70 -20.30
C ASP A 491 9.98 5.35 -19.86
N GLU A 492 9.17 4.41 -19.39
CA GLU A 492 9.65 3.09 -19.00
C GLU A 492 9.98 2.20 -20.21
N ASP A 493 11.09 1.48 -20.15
CA ASP A 493 11.53 0.49 -21.15
C ASP A 493 11.28 -0.95 -20.65
N VAL A 494 10.00 -1.30 -20.48
CA VAL A 494 9.58 -2.64 -20.07
C VAL A 494 9.22 -3.48 -21.29
N THR A 495 9.96 -4.55 -21.56
CA THR A 495 9.77 -5.36 -22.78
C THR A 495 8.50 -6.22 -22.80
N GLN A 496 7.67 -6.17 -21.76
CA GLN A 496 6.46 -7.00 -21.62
C GLN A 496 5.20 -6.17 -21.85
N PRO A 497 4.44 -6.38 -22.95
CA PRO A 497 3.23 -5.59 -23.22
C PRO A 497 2.12 -5.78 -22.16
N ALA A 498 2.12 -6.94 -21.47
CA ALA A 498 1.20 -7.21 -20.37
C ALA A 498 1.30 -6.18 -19.22
N TYR A 499 2.49 -5.62 -19.00
CA TYR A 499 2.72 -4.56 -18.01
C TYR A 499 1.92 -3.30 -18.34
N TYR A 500 2.09 -2.76 -19.55
CA TYR A 500 1.35 -1.57 -20.00
C TYR A 500 -0.14 -1.83 -20.12
N ASN A 501 -0.56 -3.03 -20.55
CA ASN A 501 -1.98 -3.40 -20.52
C ASN A 501 -2.55 -3.28 -19.10
N ALA A 502 -1.82 -3.76 -18.08
CA ALA A 502 -2.26 -3.65 -16.69
C ALA A 502 -2.35 -2.19 -16.22
N LEU A 503 -1.38 -1.33 -16.58
CA LEU A 503 -1.42 0.10 -16.28
C LEU A 503 -2.60 0.79 -16.98
N VAL A 504 -2.83 0.54 -18.27
CA VAL A 504 -3.98 1.12 -18.97
C VAL A 504 -5.28 0.68 -18.29
N ARG A 505 -5.41 -0.60 -17.94
CA ARG A 505 -6.59 -1.09 -17.20
C ARG A 505 -6.75 -0.42 -15.85
N GLY A 506 -5.67 -0.20 -15.12
CA GLY A 506 -5.67 0.49 -13.84
C GLY A 506 -6.13 1.95 -13.96
N HIS A 507 -5.69 2.65 -15.01
CA HIS A 507 -6.15 4.01 -15.34
C HIS A 507 -7.67 4.04 -15.50
N TRP A 508 -8.24 3.21 -16.38
CA TRP A 508 -9.69 3.11 -16.56
C TRP A 508 -10.45 2.57 -15.33
N GLY A 509 -9.73 2.01 -14.37
CA GLY A 509 -10.29 1.55 -13.10
C GLY A 509 -10.88 2.69 -12.27
N ILE A 510 -10.36 3.92 -12.38
CA ILE A 510 -10.84 5.07 -11.59
C ILE A 510 -12.31 5.37 -11.85
N GLU A 511 -12.76 5.26 -13.11
CA GLU A 511 -14.14 5.56 -13.48
C GLU A 511 -15.13 4.61 -12.81
N ASN A 512 -14.76 3.33 -12.70
CA ASN A 512 -15.62 2.31 -12.10
C ASN A 512 -15.46 2.21 -10.57
N LEU A 513 -14.26 2.38 -10.05
CA LEU A 513 -13.94 2.12 -8.64
C LEU A 513 -14.05 3.38 -7.77
N LEU A 514 -13.89 4.57 -8.35
CA LEU A 514 -14.02 5.84 -7.64
C LEU A 514 -15.26 6.60 -8.13
N HIS A 515 -15.29 7.05 -9.39
CA HIS A 515 -16.30 7.99 -9.88
C HIS A 515 -17.72 7.41 -9.83
N TRP A 516 -17.90 6.19 -10.34
CA TRP A 516 -19.19 5.50 -10.29
C TRP A 516 -19.70 5.32 -8.85
N HIS A 517 -18.82 4.99 -7.90
CA HIS A 517 -19.23 4.84 -6.51
C HIS A 517 -19.62 6.18 -5.88
N LEU A 518 -18.88 7.25 -6.15
CA LEU A 518 -19.25 8.59 -5.71
C LEU A 518 -20.64 8.97 -6.23
N ASP A 519 -20.93 8.71 -7.50
CA ASP A 519 -22.22 9.05 -8.12
C ASP A 519 -23.37 8.14 -7.67
N VAL A 520 -23.19 6.83 -7.76
CA VAL A 520 -24.29 5.87 -7.59
C VAL A 520 -24.44 5.46 -6.13
N THR A 521 -23.33 5.23 -5.43
CA THR A 521 -23.36 4.75 -4.04
C THR A 521 -23.54 5.91 -3.06
N PHE A 522 -22.82 7.02 -3.25
CA PHE A 522 -22.86 8.19 -2.38
C PHE A 522 -23.70 9.36 -2.88
N LYS A 523 -24.35 9.22 -4.06
CA LYS A 523 -25.26 10.23 -4.62
C LYS A 523 -24.62 11.61 -4.76
N GLU A 524 -23.34 11.65 -5.13
CA GLU A 524 -22.58 12.90 -5.23
C GLU A 524 -23.15 13.82 -6.33
N ASP A 525 -23.54 13.26 -7.48
CA ASP A 525 -24.18 14.00 -8.57
C ASP A 525 -25.57 14.58 -8.20
N ASP A 526 -26.22 14.07 -7.16
CA ASP A 526 -27.50 14.61 -6.66
C ASP A 526 -27.27 15.74 -5.64
N CYS A 527 -26.04 15.91 -5.11
CA CYS A 527 -25.73 16.87 -4.06
C CYS A 527 -25.76 18.31 -4.57
N ARG A 528 -26.59 19.15 -3.94
CA ARG A 528 -26.78 20.58 -4.31
C ARG A 528 -25.95 21.56 -3.48
N ALA A 529 -25.02 21.07 -2.64
CA ALA A 529 -24.14 21.92 -1.83
C ALA A 529 -23.14 22.65 -2.73
N ARG A 530 -23.47 23.89 -3.14
CA ARG A 530 -22.75 24.66 -4.17
C ARG A 530 -21.95 25.85 -3.66
N THR A 531 -22.01 26.14 -2.36
CA THR A 531 -21.46 27.39 -1.80
C THR A 531 -20.13 27.16 -1.08
N GLY A 532 -19.23 28.13 -1.21
CA GLY A 532 -17.91 28.10 -0.58
C GLY A 532 -17.14 26.81 -0.88
N ASN A 533 -16.60 26.19 0.17
CA ASN A 533 -15.78 24.98 0.09
C ASN A 533 -16.58 23.68 0.24
N ALA A 534 -17.92 23.77 0.39
CA ALA A 534 -18.75 22.60 0.64
C ALA A 534 -18.64 21.50 -0.44
N PRO A 535 -18.61 21.79 -1.75
CA PRO A 535 -18.45 20.74 -2.77
C PRO A 535 -17.21 19.87 -2.54
N LEU A 536 -16.05 20.50 -2.32
CA LEU A 536 -14.77 19.82 -2.17
C LEU A 536 -14.69 19.08 -0.83
N ASN A 537 -15.15 19.73 0.26
CA ASN A 537 -15.15 19.11 1.58
C ASN A 537 -16.04 17.88 1.64
N LEU A 538 -17.27 17.94 1.13
CA LEU A 538 -18.17 16.78 1.11
C LEU A 538 -17.66 15.67 0.19
N SER A 539 -17.08 15.99 -0.97
CA SER A 539 -16.45 15.00 -1.84
C SER A 539 -15.31 14.27 -1.12
N SER A 540 -14.51 15.00 -0.35
CA SER A 540 -13.44 14.42 0.46
C SER A 540 -13.95 13.44 1.52
N ILE A 541 -15.01 13.81 2.26
CA ILE A 541 -15.59 12.93 3.27
C ILE A 541 -16.21 11.69 2.61
N ARG A 542 -16.88 11.81 1.45
CA ARG A 542 -17.38 10.66 0.69
C ARG A 542 -16.26 9.72 0.27
N LYS A 543 -15.14 10.26 -0.23
CA LYS A 543 -13.96 9.46 -0.58
C LYS A 543 -13.40 8.76 0.65
N PHE A 544 -13.33 9.43 1.80
CA PHE A 544 -12.87 8.80 3.02
C PHE A 544 -13.81 7.66 3.46
N ALA A 545 -15.13 7.88 3.43
CA ALA A 545 -16.13 6.85 3.68
C ALA A 545 -16.01 5.67 2.70
N LEU A 546 -15.80 5.95 1.41
CA LEU A 546 -15.58 4.92 0.37
C LEU A 546 -14.35 4.08 0.69
N GLN A 547 -13.24 4.69 1.11
CA GLN A 547 -12.02 3.99 1.45
C GLN A 547 -12.22 3.08 2.67
N LEU A 548 -12.87 3.56 3.73
CA LEU A 548 -13.19 2.75 4.91
C LEU A 548 -14.08 1.56 4.55
N LEU A 549 -15.16 1.82 3.80
CA LEU A 549 -16.05 0.76 3.34
C LEU A 549 -15.34 -0.25 2.44
N SER A 550 -14.45 0.20 1.56
CA SER A 550 -13.72 -0.67 0.63
C SER A 550 -12.73 -1.61 1.33
N ASN A 551 -12.16 -1.17 2.46
CA ASN A 551 -11.22 -1.96 3.26
C ASN A 551 -11.88 -3.10 4.07
N MET A 552 -13.22 -3.19 4.07
CA MET A 552 -13.91 -4.29 4.75
C MET A 552 -13.70 -5.62 4.03
N ASN A 553 -13.24 -6.63 4.78
CA ASN A 553 -13.01 -7.99 4.29
C ASN A 553 -14.29 -8.85 4.37
N ASP A 554 -15.36 -8.45 3.68
CA ASP A 554 -16.59 -9.23 3.54
C ASP A 554 -17.08 -9.32 2.10
N LYS A 555 -18.06 -10.19 1.84
CA LYS A 555 -18.59 -10.46 0.49
C LYS A 555 -19.68 -9.47 0.06
N HIS A 556 -19.98 -8.43 0.84
CA HIS A 556 -21.05 -7.49 0.51
C HIS A 556 -20.57 -6.44 -0.49
N SER A 557 -21.46 -6.03 -1.40
CA SER A 557 -21.23 -4.85 -2.23
C SER A 557 -21.18 -3.59 -1.38
N LEU A 558 -20.54 -2.52 -1.85
CA LEU A 558 -20.43 -1.26 -1.10
C LEU A 558 -21.79 -0.71 -0.64
N LYS A 559 -22.83 -0.80 -1.49
CA LYS A 559 -24.19 -0.40 -1.10
C LYS A 559 -24.78 -1.29 0.01
N LYS A 560 -24.52 -2.60 -0.04
CA LYS A 560 -24.94 -3.53 1.02
C LYS A 560 -24.16 -3.32 2.31
N ARG A 561 -22.89 -2.91 2.26
CA ARG A 561 -22.12 -2.50 3.44
C ARG A 561 -22.71 -1.25 4.09
N GLN A 562 -23.09 -0.23 3.31
CA GLN A 562 -23.78 0.96 3.84
C GLN A 562 -25.09 0.58 4.55
N TYR A 563 -25.93 -0.21 3.86
CA TYR A 563 -27.20 -0.64 4.43
C TYR A 563 -27.01 -1.48 5.71
N LYS A 564 -26.01 -2.38 5.72
CA LYS A 564 -25.68 -3.17 6.91
C LYS A 564 -25.19 -2.27 8.05
N ALA A 565 -24.36 -1.27 7.78
CA ALA A 565 -23.92 -0.31 8.79
C ALA A 565 -25.07 0.55 9.35
N ALA A 566 -26.10 0.81 8.52
CA ALA A 566 -27.32 1.47 8.99
C ALA A 566 -28.12 0.59 9.96
N LEU A 567 -28.20 -0.72 9.70
CA LEU A 567 -28.95 -1.67 10.54
C LEU A 567 -28.21 -2.12 11.80
N ASP A 568 -26.90 -2.34 11.69
CA ASP A 568 -26.06 -2.94 12.74
C ASP A 568 -24.98 -1.95 13.18
N ILE A 569 -25.15 -1.44 14.41
CA ILE A 569 -24.20 -0.49 15.02
C ILE A 569 -22.83 -1.11 15.23
N GLU A 570 -22.73 -2.40 15.57
CA GLU A 570 -21.45 -3.05 15.83
C GLU A 570 -20.69 -3.26 14.52
N TYR A 571 -21.39 -3.56 13.43
CA TYR A 571 -20.79 -3.56 12.11
C TYR A 571 -20.31 -2.16 11.68
N MET A 572 -21.05 -1.11 12.01
CA MET A 572 -20.61 0.27 11.77
C MET A 572 -19.36 0.62 12.59
N LYS A 573 -19.35 0.33 13.90
CA LYS A 573 -18.20 0.52 14.79
C LYS A 573 -16.95 -0.19 14.28
N LYS A 574 -17.13 -1.41 13.74
CA LYS A 574 -16.06 -2.15 13.07
C LYS A 574 -15.50 -1.43 11.84
N ILE A 575 -16.32 -0.76 11.03
CA ILE A 575 -15.85 0.02 9.86
C ILE A 575 -14.98 1.19 10.31
N ILE A 576 -15.36 1.86 11.39
CA ILE A 576 -14.67 3.06 11.90
C ILE A 576 -13.58 2.75 12.94
N ASN A 577 -13.27 1.46 13.17
CA ASN A 577 -12.34 0.99 14.19
C ASN A 577 -12.58 1.64 15.57
N PHE A 578 -13.84 1.61 16.03
CA PHE A 578 -14.28 2.15 17.32
C PHE A 578 -14.65 1.04 18.30
#